data_AF-A0A535QFX8-F1
#
_entry.id   AF-A0A535QFX8-F1
#
_cell.length_a   1.000
_cell.length_b   1.000
_cell.length_c   1.000
_cell.angle_alpha   90.00
_cell.angle_beta   90.00
_cell.angle_gamma   90.00
#
_symmetry.space_group_name_H-M   'P 1'
#
loop_
_entity.id
_entity.type
_entity.pdbx_description
1 polymer ?
#
loop_
_entity_poly.entity_id
_entity_poly.type
_entity_poly.pdbx_seq_one_letter_code
_entity_poly.pdbx_strand_id
1 'polypeptide(L)'
;MSSNQPVKKPIEILFSYAREDEKLRDELEKGLSVLKRQNRIVCWHDRQISGGDPWEQAISSHLDTADIILLLVSRAFIASDYSNRVEVRYALERHEKGEVRVIPVILRQCDWHDEPFAKLQA
;
A
#
# COMPACT_ATOMS: atom_id res chain seq x y z
N MET A 1 -21.82 -13.99 -31.12
CA MET A 1 -22.50 -13.17 -30.09
C MET A 1 -21.44 -12.69 -29.13
N SER A 2 -20.89 -11.50 -29.33
CA SER A 2 -19.87 -10.95 -28.41
C SER A 2 -20.54 -10.46 -27.15
N SER A 3 -20.30 -11.15 -26.05
CA SER A 3 -20.66 -10.72 -24.71
C SER A 3 -19.88 -9.45 -24.35
N ASN A 4 -20.57 -8.31 -24.28
CA ASN A 4 -20.05 -7.06 -23.76
C ASN A 4 -19.96 -7.17 -22.22
N GLN A 5 -18.92 -7.80 -21.70
CA GLN A 5 -18.62 -7.72 -20.28
C GLN A 5 -17.96 -6.36 -19.98
N PRO A 6 -18.36 -5.67 -18.90
CA PRO A 6 -17.69 -4.43 -18.50
C PRO A 6 -16.21 -4.72 -18.26
N VAL A 7 -15.33 -3.92 -18.87
CA VAL A 7 -13.89 -4.00 -18.63
C VAL A 7 -13.68 -3.70 -17.15
N LYS A 8 -13.28 -4.72 -16.38
CA LYS A 8 -13.04 -4.58 -14.95
C LYS A 8 -11.85 -3.64 -14.77
N LYS A 9 -12.04 -2.52 -14.06
CA LYS A 9 -10.95 -1.59 -13.74
C LYS A 9 -9.80 -2.36 -13.05
N PRO A 10 -8.53 -2.02 -13.33
CA PRO A 10 -7.41 -2.57 -12.57
C PRO A 10 -7.56 -2.26 -11.09
N ILE A 11 -7.11 -3.17 -10.23
CA ILE A 11 -7.06 -2.95 -8.78
C ILE A 11 -5.87 -2.02 -8.47
N GLU A 12 -6.12 -0.92 -7.77
CA GLU A 12 -5.07 -0.01 -7.33
C GLU A 12 -4.43 -0.50 -6.02
N ILE A 13 -3.11 -0.73 -6.07
CA ILE A 13 -2.29 -1.16 -4.94
C ILE A 13 -1.36 -0.02 -4.54
N LEU A 14 -1.51 0.47 -3.31
CA LEU A 14 -0.63 1.46 -2.70
C LEU A 14 0.42 0.76 -1.82
N PHE A 15 1.69 1.10 -1.98
CA PHE A 15 2.76 0.68 -1.08
C PHE A 15 3.03 1.74 0.00
N SER A 16 2.91 1.35 1.26
CA SER A 16 3.35 2.12 2.42
C SER A 16 4.59 1.45 3.01
N TYR A 17 5.73 2.14 2.99
CA TYR A 17 7.03 1.58 3.36
C TYR A 17 7.97 2.67 3.88
N ALA A 18 9.01 2.29 4.64
CA ALA A 18 10.08 3.21 4.99
C ALA A 18 11.04 3.40 3.81
N ARG A 19 11.66 4.57 3.68
CA ARG A 19 12.58 4.86 2.56
C ARG A 19 13.73 3.86 2.47
N GLU A 20 14.17 3.34 3.61
CA GLU A 20 15.21 2.32 3.77
C GLU A 20 14.80 0.96 3.17
N ASP A 21 13.50 0.73 2.98
CA ASP A 21 12.92 -0.51 2.43
C ASP A 21 12.67 -0.44 0.92
N GLU A 22 13.06 0.65 0.24
CA GLU A 22 12.78 0.86 -1.19
C GLU A 22 13.20 -0.32 -2.09
N LYS A 23 14.40 -0.86 -1.85
CA LYS A 23 14.89 -2.02 -2.62
C LYS A 23 14.01 -3.24 -2.42
N LEU A 24 13.47 -3.46 -1.22
CA LEU A 24 12.58 -4.58 -0.94
C LEU A 24 11.19 -4.35 -1.53
N ARG A 25 10.70 -3.10 -1.54
CA ARG A 25 9.48 -2.70 -2.26
C ARG A 25 9.61 -2.98 -3.75
N ASP A 26 10.73 -2.60 -4.37
CA ASP A 26 11.01 -2.87 -5.79
C ASP A 26 10.99 -4.37 -6.11
N GLU A 27 11.63 -5.21 -5.28
CA GLU A 27 11.62 -6.67 -5.47
C GLU A 27 10.21 -7.27 -5.33
N LEU A 28 9.42 -6.81 -4.35
CA LEU A 28 8.03 -7.22 -4.21
C LEU A 28 7.20 -6.82 -5.44
N GLU A 29 7.35 -5.58 -5.90
CA GLU A 29 6.64 -5.07 -7.07
C GLU A 29 7.02 -5.84 -8.35
N LYS A 30 8.29 -6.26 -8.51
CA LYS A 30 8.71 -7.16 -9.59
C LYS A 30 7.97 -8.49 -9.55
N GLY A 31 7.72 -9.03 -8.35
CA GLY A 31 6.89 -10.23 -8.15
C GLY A 31 5.45 -10.05 -8.67
N LEU A 32 4.93 -8.83 -8.67
CA LEU A 32 3.61 -8.49 -9.20
C LEU A 32 3.58 -8.19 -10.71
N SER A 33 4.73 -8.26 -11.39
CA SER A 33 4.87 -7.87 -12.81
C SER A 33 3.92 -8.59 -13.77
N VAL A 34 3.60 -9.85 -13.53
CA VAL A 34 2.65 -10.60 -14.36
C VAL A 34 1.25 -9.96 -14.30
N LEU A 35 0.80 -9.59 -13.10
CA LEU A 35 -0.51 -8.97 -12.90
C LEU A 35 -0.55 -7.56 -13.49
N LYS A 36 0.54 -6.79 -13.37
CA LYS A 36 0.70 -5.48 -14.01
C LYS A 36 0.61 -5.61 -15.54
N ARG A 37 1.34 -6.55 -16.14
CA ARG A 37 1.32 -6.80 -17.60
C ARG A 37 -0.05 -7.22 -18.11
N GLN A 38 -0.84 -7.92 -17.29
CA GLN A 38 -2.22 -8.30 -17.59
C GLN A 38 -3.23 -7.17 -17.33
N ASN A 39 -2.77 -5.98 -16.94
CA ASN A 39 -3.61 -4.84 -16.57
C ASN A 39 -4.64 -5.17 -15.48
N ARG A 40 -4.32 -6.13 -14.60
CA ARG A 40 -5.19 -6.55 -13.48
C ARG A 40 -4.99 -5.66 -12.25
N ILE A 41 -3.81 -5.09 -12.12
CA ILE A 41 -3.43 -4.20 -11.04
C ILE A 41 -2.68 -2.99 -11.59
N VAL A 42 -2.76 -1.89 -10.87
CA VAL A 42 -1.86 -0.74 -10.98
C VAL A 42 -1.20 -0.53 -9.62
N CYS A 43 0.08 -0.15 -9.63
CA CYS A 43 0.88 -0.01 -8.42
C CYS A 43 1.27 1.45 -8.23
N TRP A 44 1.03 1.98 -7.04
CA TRP A 44 1.41 3.33 -6.65
C TRP A 44 2.33 3.36 -5.43
N HIS A 45 3.31 4.26 -5.47
CA HIS A 45 4.20 4.55 -4.35
C HIS A 45 4.73 6.00 -4.43
N ASP A 46 5.16 6.51 -3.29
CA ASP A 46 5.65 7.88 -3.06
C ASP A 46 6.72 8.40 -4.05
N ARG A 47 7.62 7.56 -4.56
CA ARG A 47 8.61 7.94 -5.59
C ARG A 47 8.01 8.34 -6.95
N GLN A 48 6.72 8.12 -7.18
CA GLN A 48 6.02 8.55 -8.38
C GLN A 48 5.51 10.00 -8.28
N ILE A 49 5.64 10.64 -7.11
CA ILE A 49 5.34 12.05 -6.93
C ILE A 49 6.45 12.86 -7.63
N SER A 50 6.05 13.76 -8.52
CA SER A 50 7.00 14.67 -9.18
C SER A 50 7.49 15.71 -8.16
N GLY A 51 8.80 15.98 -8.15
CA GLY A 51 9.39 16.91 -7.18
C GLY A 51 8.73 18.29 -7.25
N GLY A 52 7.93 18.64 -6.24
CA GLY A 52 7.19 19.90 -6.18
C GLY A 52 5.86 19.82 -5.45
N ASP A 53 5.20 18.67 -5.46
CA ASP A 53 3.92 18.50 -4.76
C ASP A 53 4.13 18.28 -3.26
N PRO A 54 3.26 18.83 -2.39
CA PRO A 54 3.28 18.50 -0.97
C PRO A 54 3.09 16.99 -0.82
N TRP A 55 4.15 16.31 -0.41
CA TRP A 55 4.23 14.86 -0.21
C TRP A 55 2.99 14.28 0.47
N GLU A 56 2.50 14.97 1.51
CA GLU A 56 1.32 14.60 2.29
C GLU A 56 0.02 14.67 1.48
N GLN A 57 -0.13 15.62 0.56
CA GLN A 57 -1.34 15.79 -0.26
C GLN A 57 -1.42 14.73 -1.36
N ALA A 58 -0.29 14.41 -1.99
CA ALA A 58 -0.25 13.38 -3.03
C ALA A 58 -0.49 11.98 -2.48
N ILE A 59 -0.05 11.68 -1.25
CA ILE A 59 -0.37 10.39 -0.61
C ILE A 59 -1.86 10.32 -0.23
N SER A 60 -2.46 11.43 0.22
CA SER A 60 -3.87 11.47 0.60
C SER A 60 -4.80 11.04 -0.54
N SER A 61 -4.57 11.49 -1.77
CA SER A 61 -5.43 11.14 -2.91
C SER A 61 -5.35 9.65 -3.27
N HIS A 62 -4.17 9.05 -3.21
CA HIS A 62 -3.98 7.63 -3.50
C HIS A 62 -4.44 6.74 -2.34
N LEU A 63 -4.39 7.23 -1.10
CA LEU A 63 -5.07 6.57 0.00
C LEU A 63 -6.56 6.47 -0.30
N ASP A 64 -7.21 7.56 -0.72
CA ASP A 64 -8.65 7.60 -1.03
C ASP A 64 -9.07 6.62 -2.13
N THR A 65 -8.26 6.47 -3.19
CA THR A 65 -8.63 5.64 -4.35
C THR A 65 -8.13 4.20 -4.28
N ALA A 66 -7.16 3.88 -3.42
CA ALA A 66 -6.60 2.55 -3.33
C ALA A 66 -7.65 1.48 -3.00
N ASP A 67 -7.62 0.39 -3.75
CA ASP A 67 -8.40 -0.82 -3.45
C ASP A 67 -7.64 -1.72 -2.44
N ILE A 68 -6.30 -1.69 -2.47
CA ILE A 68 -5.39 -2.41 -1.57
C ILE A 68 -4.26 -1.49 -1.09
N ILE A 69 -3.93 -1.56 0.20
CA ILE A 69 -2.77 -0.90 0.78
C ILE A 69 -1.85 -1.97 1.38
N LEU A 70 -0.63 -2.06 0.87
CA LEU A 70 0.42 -2.95 1.39
C LEU A 70 1.27 -2.18 2.39
N LEU A 71 1.29 -2.64 3.64
CA LEU A 71 2.16 -2.11 4.70
C LEU A 71 3.42 -2.94 4.72
N LEU A 72 4.55 -2.41 4.26
CA LEU A 72 5.81 -3.14 4.24
C LEU A 72 6.51 -3.00 5.59
N VAL A 73 6.22 -3.96 6.48
CA VAL A 73 6.60 -3.90 7.89
C VAL A 73 8.06 -4.30 8.06
N SER A 74 8.84 -3.39 8.65
CA SER A 74 10.25 -3.55 8.96
C SER A 74 10.59 -2.78 10.24
N ARG A 75 11.80 -2.96 10.76
CA ARG A 75 12.30 -2.14 11.88
C ARG A 75 12.32 -0.64 11.54
N ALA A 76 12.66 -0.27 10.30
CA ALA A 76 12.67 1.12 9.86
C ALA A 76 11.25 1.68 9.74
N PHE A 77 10.31 0.85 9.29
CA PHE A 77 8.90 1.19 9.21
C PHE A 77 8.29 1.47 10.59
N ILE A 78 8.52 0.60 11.56
CA ILE A 78 8.03 0.79 12.95
C ILE A 78 8.71 1.97 13.63
N ALA A 79 10.00 2.21 13.34
CA ALA A 79 10.76 3.31 13.94
C ALA A 79 10.49 4.67 13.28
N SER A 80 10.08 4.70 12.01
CA SER A 80 9.40 5.87 11.45
C SER A 80 8.11 6.04 12.23
N ASP A 81 7.66 7.26 12.50
CA ASP A 81 6.47 7.60 13.33
C ASP A 81 5.12 7.09 12.76
N TYR A 82 5.11 5.87 12.23
CA TYR A 82 4.11 5.23 11.40
C TYR A 82 2.76 5.11 12.11
N SER A 83 2.73 4.69 13.37
CA SER A 83 1.52 4.63 14.20
C SER A 83 0.94 6.02 14.54
N ASN A 84 1.76 7.06 14.42
CA ASN A 84 1.37 8.47 14.60
C ASN A 84 0.96 9.15 13.29
N ARG A 85 1.21 8.54 12.12
CA ARG A 85 0.78 9.12 10.84
C ARG A 85 -0.74 9.01 10.70
N VAL A 86 -1.38 10.18 10.53
CA VAL A 86 -2.82 10.31 10.26
C VAL A 86 -3.26 9.42 9.10
N GLU A 87 -2.43 9.33 8.06
CA GLU A 87 -2.60 8.48 6.88
C GLU A 87 -2.83 6.99 7.19
N VAL A 88 -2.08 6.45 8.16
CA VAL A 88 -2.13 5.04 8.53
C VAL A 88 -3.41 4.74 9.30
N ARG A 89 -3.76 5.62 10.25
CA ARG A 89 -5.01 5.50 11.00
C ARG A 89 -6.20 5.57 10.05
N TYR A 90 -6.17 6.50 9.11
CA TYR A 90 -7.19 6.62 8.08
C TYR A 90 -7.32 5.36 7.21
N ALA A 91 -6.21 4.79 6.76
CA ALA A 91 -6.21 3.53 6.02
C ALA A 91 -6.82 2.37 6.83
N LEU A 92 -6.49 2.27 8.12
CA LEU A 92 -7.03 1.25 9.03
C LEU A 92 -8.53 1.45 9.29
N GLU A 93 -9.00 2.69 9.48
CA GLU A 93 -10.44 2.99 9.64
C GLU A 93 -11.23 2.59 8.38
N ARG A 94 -10.71 2.90 7.20
CA ARG A 94 -11.33 2.50 5.93
C ARG A 94 -11.31 1.00 5.73
N HIS A 95 -10.27 0.32 6.22
CA HIS A 95 -10.22 -1.12 6.24
C HIS A 95 -11.32 -1.74 7.09
N GLU A 96 -11.52 -1.21 8.30
CA GLU A 96 -12.58 -1.66 9.20
C GLU A 96 -13.98 -1.45 8.59
N LYS A 97 -14.16 -0.38 7.81
CA LYS A 97 -15.39 -0.11 7.04
C LYS A 97 -15.56 -0.97 5.79
N GLY A 98 -14.54 -1.75 5.41
CA GLY A 98 -14.54 -2.58 4.20
C GLY A 98 -14.35 -1.79 2.89
N GLU A 99 -13.89 -0.54 2.98
CA GLU A 99 -13.70 0.35 1.83
C GLU A 99 -12.36 0.10 1.12
N VAL A 100 -11.36 -0.39 1.85
CA VAL A 100 -10.02 -0.74 1.35
C VAL A 100 -9.50 -1.99 2.03
N ARG A 101 -8.65 -2.77 1.35
CA ARG A 101 -7.95 -3.89 2.01
C ARG A 101 -6.54 -3.46 2.41
N VAL A 102 -6.29 -3.34 3.72
CA VAL A 102 -4.94 -3.18 4.27
C VAL A 102 -4.34 -4.57 4.51
N ILE A 103 -3.13 -4.81 4.03
CA ILE A 103 -2.40 -6.07 4.18
C ILE A 103 -0.99 -5.78 4.70
N PRO A 104 -0.66 -6.19 5.93
CA PRO A 104 0.72 -6.17 6.42
C PRO A 104 1.58 -7.20 5.70
N VAL A 105 2.74 -6.79 5.21
CA VAL A 105 3.76 -7.65 4.59
C VAL A 105 5.03 -7.54 5.42
N ILE A 106 5.36 -8.58 6.19
CA ILE A 106 6.53 -8.58 7.06
C ILE A 106 7.78 -8.79 6.22
N LEU A 107 8.54 -7.71 5.97
CA LEU A 107 9.76 -7.76 5.16
C LEU A 107 10.92 -8.44 5.88
N ARG A 108 10.95 -8.32 7.21
CA ARG A 108 12.00 -8.85 8.09
C ARG A 108 11.50 -8.96 9.53
N GLN A 109 12.11 -9.84 10.32
CA GLN A 109 11.76 -9.99 11.73
C GLN A 109 11.90 -8.65 12.48
N CYS A 110 10.83 -8.27 13.18
CA CYS A 110 10.71 -7.06 13.99
C CYS A 110 9.54 -7.20 14.98
N ASP A 111 9.51 -6.33 15.98
CA ASP A 111 8.50 -6.36 17.05
C ASP A 111 7.25 -5.57 16.63
N TRP A 112 6.44 -6.14 15.74
CA TRP A 112 5.22 -5.51 15.22
C TRP A 112 3.93 -5.96 15.92
N HIS A 113 4.01 -6.91 16.86
CA HIS A 113 2.82 -7.58 17.42
C HIS A 113 1.91 -6.66 18.24
N ASP A 114 2.46 -5.56 18.77
CA ASP A 114 1.70 -4.57 19.55
C ASP A 114 1.18 -3.41 18.68
N GLU A 115 1.43 -3.43 17.37
CA GLU A 115 1.00 -2.35 16.47
C GLU A 115 -0.49 -2.47 16.09
N PRO A 116 -1.19 -1.35 15.79
CA PRO A 116 -2.62 -1.36 15.46
C PRO A 116 -3.00 -2.26 14.28
N PHE A 117 -2.08 -2.48 13.34
CA PHE A 117 -2.26 -3.36 12.18
C PHE A 117 -1.97 -4.84 12.47
N ALA A 118 -1.47 -5.19 13.66
CA ALA A 118 -1.10 -6.55 14.00
C ALA A 118 -2.28 -7.54 14.02
N LYS A 119 -3.50 -7.01 14.24
CA LYS A 119 -4.76 -7.76 14.19
C LYS A 119 -5.19 -8.13 12.77
N LEU A 120 -4.57 -7.51 11.74
CA LEU A 120 -4.88 -7.80 10.35
C LEU A 120 -4.18 -9.09 9.92
N GLN A 121 -4.82 -9.86 9.04
CA GLN A 121 -4.17 -11.02 8.44
C GLN A 121 -2.99 -10.57 7.59
N ALA A 122 -1.80 -11.05 7.95
CA ALA A 122 -0.61 -11.09 7.11
C ALA A 122 -0.59 -12.38 6.27
#